data_AF-A0A098LDH6-F1
#
_entry.id   AF-A0A098LDH6-F1
#
_cell.length_a   1.000
_cell.length_b   1.000
_cell.length_c   1.000
_cell.angle_alpha   90.00
_cell.angle_beta   90.00
_cell.angle_gamma   90.00
#
_symmetry.space_group_name_H-M   'P 1'
#
loop_
_entity.id
_entity.type
_entity.pdbx_description
1 polymer ?
#
loop_
_entity_poly.entity_id
_entity_poly.type
_entity_poly.pdbx_seq_one_letter_code
_entity_poly.pdbx_strand_id
1 'polypeptide(L)'
;MKKLFLFLFAAVVMGCDEKSLSVDFIEPQPGESKNESGFNKKYRGTYNGADGAQLLIYEDKIVKRLTHNILFLRYDVDSNFTGNKNNDVELKVYYEKEKLKVLKISGDSIYTQYQAIDTVFKISDSQLCRSLKGSYFLNYKYGENNWKVQRLDLEKDRLSVSMIMPQDSLFKLLPVQEKVTLKNDSGEIISYQLKPTRKELQRLIKDNAFEEREVWIKER
;
A
#
# COMPACT_ATOMS: atom_id res chain seq x y z
N MET A 1 -14.84 -16.93 -21.67
CA MET A 1 -14.86 -16.28 -20.32
C MET A 1 -14.70 -14.76 -20.31
N LYS A 2 -14.87 -14.05 -21.45
CA LYS A 2 -14.99 -12.58 -21.40
C LYS A 2 -16.19 -12.10 -20.58
N LYS A 3 -17.22 -12.93 -20.37
CA LYS A 3 -18.46 -12.55 -19.65
C LYS A 3 -18.53 -12.99 -18.18
N LEU A 4 -17.75 -13.99 -17.77
CA LEU A 4 -17.73 -14.45 -16.36
C LEU A 4 -16.68 -13.71 -15.53
N PHE A 5 -15.53 -13.36 -16.15
CA PHE A 5 -14.57 -12.44 -15.55
C PHE A 5 -15.06 -10.98 -15.55
N LEU A 6 -15.94 -10.59 -16.48
CA LEU A 6 -16.53 -9.24 -16.49
C LEU A 6 -17.44 -8.99 -15.28
N PHE A 7 -18.14 -10.03 -14.80
CA PHE A 7 -19.10 -9.87 -13.70
C PHE A 7 -18.44 -9.82 -12.33
N LEU A 8 -17.28 -10.47 -12.14
CA LEU A 8 -16.51 -10.36 -10.90
C LEU A 8 -15.63 -9.10 -10.86
N PHE A 9 -15.27 -8.54 -12.02
CA PHE A 9 -14.53 -7.27 -12.09
C PHE A 9 -15.45 -6.05 -11.93
N ALA A 10 -16.72 -6.14 -12.32
CA ALA A 10 -17.68 -5.03 -12.23
C ALA A 10 -18.17 -4.74 -10.79
N ALA A 11 -18.03 -5.69 -9.85
CA ALA A 11 -18.42 -5.49 -8.45
C ALA A 11 -17.34 -4.81 -7.59
N VAL A 12 -16.11 -4.67 -8.09
CA VAL A 12 -14.99 -4.08 -7.33
C VAL A 12 -14.77 -2.59 -7.67
N VAL A 13 -15.44 -2.06 -8.70
CA VAL A 13 -15.23 -0.67 -9.17
C VAL A 13 -16.26 0.33 -8.61
N MET A 14 -17.21 -0.12 -7.75
CA MET A 14 -18.09 0.77 -6.99
C MET A 14 -17.57 1.05 -5.56
N GLY A 15 -16.25 1.00 -5.38
CA GLY A 15 -15.56 1.59 -4.23
C GLY A 15 -15.02 2.98 -4.56
N CYS A 16 -15.80 3.83 -5.22
CA CYS A 16 -15.58 5.27 -5.06
C CYS A 16 -16.09 5.60 -3.67
N ASP A 17 -15.21 5.46 -2.68
CA ASP A 17 -15.46 5.90 -1.31
C ASP A 17 -16.09 7.30 -1.36
N GLU A 18 -17.31 7.41 -0.82
CA GLU A 18 -17.80 8.67 -0.25
C GLU A 18 -16.62 9.32 0.46
N LYS A 19 -16.42 10.63 0.23
CA LYS A 19 -15.36 11.45 0.85
C LYS A 19 -15.28 11.15 2.35
N SER A 20 -14.48 10.15 2.69
CA SER A 20 -14.26 9.73 4.04
C SER A 20 -13.39 10.80 4.66
N LEU A 21 -13.82 11.30 5.81
CA LEU A 21 -13.10 12.27 6.62
C LEU A 21 -11.61 11.92 6.62
N SER A 22 -10.73 12.86 6.25
CA SER A 22 -9.28 12.61 6.15
C SER A 22 -8.46 13.54 7.02
N VAL A 23 -7.21 13.16 7.30
CA VAL A 23 -6.19 14.08 7.86
C VAL A 23 -5.14 14.30 6.78
N ASP A 24 -5.02 15.56 6.37
CA ASP A 24 -4.20 15.98 5.24
C ASP A 24 -3.15 16.96 5.72
N PHE A 25 -2.04 17.04 4.98
CA PHE A 25 -0.97 17.99 5.26
C PHE A 25 -0.86 19.00 4.11
N ILE A 26 -0.67 20.27 4.48
CA ILE A 26 -0.53 21.36 3.50
C ILE A 26 0.81 21.25 2.75
N GLU A 27 1.80 20.66 3.39
CA GLU A 27 3.14 20.46 2.85
C GLU A 27 3.69 19.08 3.23
N PRO A 28 4.66 18.54 2.46
CA PRO A 28 5.30 17.28 2.79
C PRO A 28 6.02 17.36 4.14
N GLN A 29 5.91 16.31 4.93
CA GLN A 29 6.46 16.21 6.27
C GLN A 29 7.74 15.37 6.33
N PRO A 30 8.70 15.75 7.19
CA PRO A 30 8.73 17.01 7.94
C PRO A 30 8.89 18.21 7.00
N GLY A 31 8.25 19.33 7.35
CA GLY A 31 8.43 20.62 6.67
C GLY A 31 9.90 21.00 6.52
N GLU A 32 10.23 21.72 5.44
CA GLU A 32 11.56 22.27 5.13
C GLU A 32 12.73 21.26 5.16
N SER A 33 12.43 19.96 5.11
CA SER A 33 13.45 18.90 5.17
C SER A 33 13.86 18.46 3.77
N LYS A 34 15.11 18.02 3.64
CA LYS A 34 15.63 17.43 2.41
C LYS A 34 14.88 16.14 2.09
N ASN A 35 14.62 15.92 0.80
CA ASN A 35 14.11 14.65 0.32
C ASN A 35 15.25 13.62 0.31
N GLU A 36 14.93 12.42 0.74
CA GLU A 36 15.81 11.26 0.73
C GLU A 36 15.83 10.69 -0.70
N SER A 37 17.01 10.36 -1.21
CA SER A 37 17.14 9.69 -2.51
C SER A 37 16.90 8.19 -2.44
N GLY A 38 16.85 7.62 -1.23
CA GLY A 38 16.57 6.22 -1.02
C GLY A 38 16.46 5.81 0.45
N PHE A 39 15.90 4.62 0.65
CA PHE A 39 15.80 3.99 1.96
C PHE A 39 17.18 3.49 2.41
N ASN A 40 17.51 3.68 3.70
CA ASN A 40 18.72 3.11 4.28
C ASN A 40 18.69 1.57 4.17
N LYS A 41 19.86 0.95 3.97
CA LYS A 41 20.03 -0.52 3.88
C LYS A 41 19.30 -1.30 4.99
N LYS A 42 19.21 -0.76 6.22
CA LYS A 42 18.50 -1.42 7.31
C LYS A 42 17.00 -1.64 7.04
N TYR A 43 16.36 -0.71 6.32
CA TYR A 43 14.95 -0.79 5.90
C TYR A 43 14.76 -1.64 4.65
N ARG A 44 15.82 -1.90 3.87
CA ARG A 44 15.71 -2.69 2.64
C ARG A 44 15.53 -4.17 2.97
N GLY A 45 14.70 -4.86 2.19
CA GLY A 45 14.44 -6.29 2.35
C GLY A 45 12.98 -6.66 2.11
N THR A 46 12.66 -7.92 2.39
CA THR A 46 11.31 -8.46 2.35
C THR A 46 10.76 -8.55 3.76
N TYR A 47 9.52 -8.13 3.93
CA TYR A 47 8.78 -8.18 5.18
C TYR A 47 7.48 -8.94 4.96
N ASN A 48 7.10 -9.78 5.91
CA ASN A 48 5.88 -10.58 5.86
C ASN A 48 4.79 -9.92 6.72
N GLY A 49 3.60 -9.78 6.14
CA GLY A 49 2.39 -9.35 6.82
C GLY A 49 1.66 -10.55 7.43
N ALA A 50 0.79 -10.28 8.41
CA ALA A 50 -0.03 -11.33 9.03
C ALA A 50 -1.07 -11.93 8.06
N ASP A 51 -1.41 -11.20 7.00
CA ASP A 51 -2.34 -11.60 5.92
C ASP A 51 -1.67 -12.46 4.83
N GLY A 52 -0.39 -12.80 5.00
CA GLY A 52 0.40 -13.51 3.98
C GLY A 52 0.87 -12.64 2.82
N ALA A 53 0.57 -11.33 2.85
CA ALA A 53 1.19 -10.39 1.93
C ALA A 53 2.67 -10.19 2.29
N GLN A 54 3.43 -9.70 1.32
CA GLN A 54 4.81 -9.32 1.51
C GLN A 54 5.02 -7.87 1.11
N LEU A 55 5.77 -7.13 1.93
CA LEU A 55 6.23 -5.79 1.62
C LEU A 55 7.72 -5.85 1.26
N LEU A 56 8.07 -5.42 0.07
CA LEU A 56 9.43 -5.38 -0.44
C LEU A 56 9.90 -3.93 -0.47
N ILE A 57 10.89 -3.60 0.34
CA ILE A 57 11.52 -2.29 0.37
C ILE A 57 12.82 -2.35 -0.41
N TYR A 58 12.84 -1.64 -1.54
CA TYR A 58 14.02 -1.43 -2.37
C TYR A 58 14.69 -0.11 -2.00
N GLU A 59 15.68 0.32 -2.78
CA GLU A 59 16.33 1.60 -2.58
C GLU A 59 15.36 2.78 -2.77
N ASP A 60 14.57 2.76 -3.82
CA ASP A 60 13.76 3.90 -4.28
C ASP A 60 12.25 3.67 -4.18
N LYS A 61 11.80 2.46 -3.80
CA LYS A 61 10.39 2.09 -3.80
C LYS A 61 10.04 1.03 -2.77
N ILE A 62 8.75 0.98 -2.44
CA ILE A 62 8.10 -0.03 -1.63
C ILE A 62 7.05 -0.71 -2.50
N VAL A 63 7.06 -2.03 -2.51
CA VAL A 63 6.15 -2.87 -3.31
C VAL A 63 5.42 -3.82 -2.38
N LYS A 64 4.10 -3.93 -2.53
CA LYS A 64 3.29 -4.96 -1.87
C LYS A 64 3.04 -6.11 -2.83
N ARG A 65 3.31 -7.33 -2.39
CA ARG A 65 3.13 -8.57 -3.14
C ARG A 65 2.13 -9.46 -2.43
N LEU A 66 1.06 -9.83 -3.13
CA LEU A 66 0.10 -10.83 -2.70
C LEU A 66 0.27 -12.08 -3.55
N THR A 67 0.31 -13.24 -2.91
CA THR A 67 0.47 -14.52 -3.59
C THR A 67 -0.78 -15.35 -3.39
N HIS A 68 -1.43 -15.72 -4.49
CA HIS A 68 -2.62 -16.57 -4.48
C HIS A 68 -2.30 -17.91 -5.13
N ASN A 69 -2.48 -18.98 -4.37
CA ASN A 69 -2.43 -20.33 -4.92
C ASN A 69 -3.80 -20.67 -5.49
N ILE A 70 -3.85 -21.08 -6.75
CA ILE A 70 -5.08 -21.36 -7.48
C ILE A 70 -4.99 -22.79 -8.02
N LEU A 71 -5.97 -23.60 -7.67
CA LEU A 71 -6.15 -24.94 -8.23
C LEU A 71 -7.09 -24.85 -9.43
N PHE A 72 -6.63 -25.32 -10.58
CA PHE A 72 -7.46 -25.57 -11.75
C PHE A 72 -7.56 -27.07 -12.00
N LEU A 73 -8.65 -27.51 -12.62
CA LEU A 73 -8.75 -28.84 -13.18
C LEU A 73 -8.50 -28.80 -14.68
N ARG A 74 -7.94 -29.88 -15.26
CA ARG A 74 -7.65 -29.96 -16.70
C ARG A 74 -8.87 -29.66 -17.57
N TYR A 75 -10.06 -30.00 -17.12
CA TYR A 75 -11.29 -29.72 -17.86
C TYR A 75 -11.74 -28.25 -17.75
N ASP A 76 -11.35 -27.52 -16.70
CA ASP A 76 -11.63 -26.09 -16.51
C ASP A 76 -10.86 -25.20 -17.47
N VAL A 77 -9.94 -25.79 -18.24
CA VAL A 77 -9.16 -25.08 -19.25
C VAL A 77 -10.10 -24.44 -20.26
N ASP A 78 -9.87 -23.15 -20.35
CA ASP A 78 -10.62 -22.11 -21.01
C ASP A 78 -10.70 -22.34 -22.55
N SER A 79 -11.73 -21.78 -23.21
CA SER A 79 -11.96 -21.92 -24.65
C SER A 79 -10.88 -21.28 -25.55
N ASN A 80 -9.99 -20.46 -25.00
CA ASN A 80 -8.85 -19.89 -25.72
C ASN A 80 -7.65 -20.84 -25.77
N PHE A 81 -7.64 -21.90 -24.97
CA PHE A 81 -6.64 -22.96 -25.08
C PHE A 81 -6.94 -23.84 -26.30
N THR A 82 -6.03 -23.82 -27.27
CA THR A 82 -6.14 -24.61 -28.51
C THR A 82 -5.26 -25.86 -28.50
N GLY A 83 -4.59 -26.15 -27.38
CA GLY A 83 -3.70 -27.30 -27.23
C GLY A 83 -4.41 -28.58 -26.75
N ASN A 84 -3.62 -29.62 -26.51
CA ASN A 84 -4.07 -30.87 -25.91
C ASN A 84 -4.13 -30.75 -24.38
N LYS A 85 -5.32 -30.85 -23.80
CA LYS A 85 -5.55 -30.75 -22.34
C LYS A 85 -4.90 -31.89 -21.54
N ASN A 86 -4.47 -32.95 -22.21
CA ASN A 86 -3.74 -34.06 -21.58
C ASN A 86 -2.22 -33.91 -21.67
N ASN A 87 -1.72 -32.87 -22.35
CA ASN A 87 -0.31 -32.57 -22.46
C ASN A 87 0.11 -31.52 -21.41
N ASP A 88 0.85 -31.96 -20.40
CA ASP A 88 1.34 -31.11 -19.30
C ASP A 88 2.20 -29.94 -19.77
N VAL A 89 2.99 -30.13 -20.84
CA VAL A 89 3.87 -29.08 -21.38
C VAL A 89 3.03 -27.97 -22.00
N GLU A 90 2.01 -28.32 -22.78
CA GLU A 90 1.12 -27.34 -23.41
C GLU A 90 0.29 -26.58 -22.39
N LEU A 91 -0.24 -27.27 -21.37
CA LEU A 91 -0.94 -26.63 -20.25
C LEU A 91 -0.03 -25.66 -19.50
N LYS A 92 1.21 -26.07 -19.22
CA LYS A 92 2.18 -25.21 -18.54
C LYS A 92 2.45 -23.94 -19.31
N VAL A 93 2.75 -24.04 -20.60
CA VAL A 93 3.01 -22.88 -21.48
C VAL A 93 1.79 -21.96 -21.53
N TYR A 94 0.58 -22.51 -21.60
CA TYR A 94 -0.65 -21.73 -21.60
C TYR A 94 -0.83 -20.92 -20.31
N TYR A 95 -0.76 -21.55 -19.13
CA TYR A 95 -0.96 -20.84 -17.86
C TYR A 95 0.16 -19.84 -17.56
N GLU A 96 1.42 -20.16 -17.90
CA GLU A 96 2.54 -19.23 -17.70
C GLU A 96 2.40 -17.97 -18.57
N LYS A 97 1.83 -18.10 -19.78
CA LYS A 97 1.49 -16.95 -20.65
C LYS A 97 0.42 -16.06 -20.01
N GLU A 98 -0.52 -16.64 -19.28
CA GLU A 98 -1.55 -15.94 -18.48
C GLU A 98 -1.01 -15.43 -17.13
N LYS A 99 0.31 -15.40 -16.94
CA LYS A 99 1.00 -14.95 -15.71
C LYS A 99 0.66 -15.78 -14.47
N LEU A 100 0.29 -17.05 -14.68
CA LEU A 100 0.08 -18.04 -13.64
C LEU A 100 1.27 -19.00 -13.62
N LYS A 101 2.10 -18.92 -12.58
CA LYS A 101 3.22 -19.85 -12.42
C LYS A 101 2.68 -21.24 -12.11
N VAL A 102 2.95 -22.23 -12.96
CA VAL A 102 2.57 -23.62 -12.67
C VAL A 102 3.54 -24.21 -11.65
N LEU A 103 3.03 -24.57 -10.47
CA LEU A 103 3.80 -25.18 -9.38
C LEU A 103 3.91 -26.69 -9.56
N LYS A 104 2.80 -27.35 -9.93
CA LYS A 104 2.71 -28.81 -10.09
C LYS A 104 1.50 -29.16 -10.96
N ILE A 105 1.62 -30.22 -11.76
CA ILE A 105 0.48 -30.92 -12.37
C ILE A 105 0.47 -32.35 -11.83
N SER A 106 -0.71 -32.84 -11.44
CA SER A 106 -0.86 -34.17 -10.83
C SER A 106 -2.24 -34.72 -11.18
N GLY A 107 -2.28 -35.71 -12.08
CA GLY A 107 -3.55 -36.18 -12.64
C GLY A 107 -4.30 -35.02 -13.30
N ASP A 108 -5.55 -34.81 -12.90
CA ASP A 108 -6.39 -33.72 -13.41
C ASP A 108 -6.17 -32.37 -12.71
N SER A 109 -5.38 -32.32 -11.65
CA SER A 109 -5.13 -31.10 -10.87
C SER A 109 -3.91 -30.33 -11.38
N ILE A 110 -4.11 -29.03 -11.59
CA ILE A 110 -3.09 -28.06 -12.00
C ILE A 110 -2.96 -27.04 -10.88
N TYR A 111 -1.88 -27.13 -10.11
CA TYR A 111 -1.58 -26.20 -9.03
C TYR A 111 -0.79 -25.03 -9.60
N THR A 112 -1.39 -23.85 -9.54
CA THR A 112 -0.81 -22.61 -10.05
C THR A 112 -0.68 -21.55 -8.96
N GLN A 113 0.12 -20.54 -9.26
CA GLN A 113 0.33 -19.41 -8.39
C GLN A 113 0.25 -18.11 -9.19
N TYR A 114 -0.63 -17.22 -8.73
CA TYR A 114 -0.71 -15.84 -9.19
C TYR A 114 0.00 -14.92 -8.20
N GLN A 115 0.73 -13.93 -8.71
CA GLN A 115 1.30 -12.86 -7.90
C GLN A 115 0.72 -11.52 -8.33
N ALA A 116 -0.05 -10.88 -7.45
CA ALA A 116 -0.42 -9.49 -7.59
C ALA A 116 0.69 -8.64 -6.97
N ILE A 117 1.23 -7.70 -7.75
CA ILE A 117 2.32 -6.82 -7.34
C ILE A 117 1.85 -5.39 -7.52
N ASP A 118 1.88 -4.61 -6.45
CA ASP A 118 1.52 -3.20 -6.45
C ASP A 118 2.65 -2.34 -5.88
N THR A 119 2.92 -1.20 -6.53
CA THR A 119 3.91 -0.24 -6.03
C THR A 119 3.21 0.72 -5.10
N VAL A 120 3.32 0.47 -3.80
CA VAL A 120 2.64 1.28 -2.78
C VAL A 120 3.33 2.63 -2.55
N PHE A 121 4.64 2.72 -2.82
CA PHE A 121 5.39 3.98 -2.75
C PHE A 121 6.60 3.94 -3.69
N LYS A 122 6.89 5.04 -4.37
CA LYS A 122 8.09 5.21 -5.20
C LYS A 122 8.57 6.66 -5.13
N ILE A 123 9.82 6.87 -4.71
CA ILE A 123 10.45 8.18 -4.62
C ILE A 123 10.38 8.85 -6.00
N SER A 124 9.68 9.99 -6.07
CA SER A 124 9.40 10.75 -7.28
C SER A 124 8.89 12.15 -6.91
N ASP A 125 8.65 13.01 -7.90
CA ASP A 125 8.18 14.39 -7.64
C ASP A 125 6.81 14.47 -6.94
N SER A 126 5.97 13.44 -7.09
CA SER A 126 4.67 13.33 -6.42
C SER A 126 4.69 12.48 -5.16
N GLN A 127 5.80 11.79 -4.87
CA GLN A 127 5.94 10.92 -3.71
C GLN A 127 7.31 11.12 -3.06
N LEU A 128 7.34 11.89 -1.96
CA LEU A 128 8.56 12.35 -1.33
C LEU A 128 8.87 11.53 -0.08
N CYS A 129 10.09 11.00 0.00
CA CYS A 129 10.58 10.35 1.21
C CYS A 129 11.38 11.38 2.01
N ARG A 130 11.06 11.55 3.30
CA ARG A 130 11.83 12.42 4.21
C ARG A 130 12.08 11.67 5.51
N SER A 131 13.07 12.09 6.29
CA SER A 131 13.39 11.43 7.56
C SER A 131 13.42 12.39 8.75
N LEU A 132 13.09 11.86 9.92
CA LEU A 132 13.18 12.55 11.20
C LEU A 132 13.38 11.53 12.32
N LYS A 133 14.45 11.69 13.11
CA LYS A 133 14.77 10.86 14.29
C LYS A 133 14.74 9.34 14.03
N GLY A 134 15.18 8.92 12.84
CA GLY A 134 15.30 7.50 12.49
C GLY A 134 14.05 6.89 11.83
N SER A 135 12.94 7.62 11.80
CA SER A 135 11.71 7.30 11.06
C SER A 135 11.74 7.89 9.66
N TYR A 136 11.10 7.22 8.71
CA TYR A 136 10.78 7.79 7.40
C TYR A 136 9.33 8.31 7.37
N PHE A 137 9.12 9.35 6.58
CA PHE A 137 7.82 9.94 6.28
C PHE A 137 7.61 9.80 4.77
N LEU A 138 6.61 9.00 4.41
CA LEU A 138 6.18 8.76 3.04
C LEU A 138 5.09 9.79 2.72
N ASN A 139 5.42 10.75 1.86
CA ASN A 139 4.54 11.86 1.51
C ASN A 139 3.94 11.61 0.14
N TYR A 140 2.62 11.62 0.03
CA TYR A 140 1.89 11.37 -1.21
C TYR A 140 1.15 12.64 -1.63
N LYS A 141 1.53 13.22 -2.77
CA LYS A 141 0.83 14.37 -3.35
C LYS A 141 -0.42 13.88 -4.09
N TYR A 142 -1.57 14.48 -3.80
CA TYR A 142 -2.82 14.21 -4.54
C TYR A 142 -3.62 15.49 -4.86
N GLY A 143 -3.03 16.66 -4.63
CA GLY A 143 -3.51 17.97 -5.03
C GLY A 143 -2.38 19.00 -4.98
N GLU A 144 -2.65 20.26 -5.31
CA GLU A 144 -1.60 21.30 -5.37
C GLU A 144 -0.87 21.46 -4.03
N ASN A 145 -1.62 21.54 -2.94
CA ASN A 145 -1.13 21.68 -1.55
C ASN A 145 -1.74 20.62 -0.62
N ASN A 146 -1.97 19.41 -1.15
CA ASN A 146 -2.60 18.33 -0.39
C ASN A 146 -1.71 17.09 -0.38
N TRP A 147 -1.28 16.71 0.83
CA TRP A 147 -0.36 15.62 1.08
C TRP A 147 -0.92 14.62 2.09
N LYS A 148 -0.92 13.34 1.74
CA LYS A 148 -1.08 12.28 2.74
C LYS A 148 0.29 11.92 3.27
N VAL A 149 0.39 11.70 4.57
CA VAL A 149 1.66 11.37 5.21
C VAL A 149 1.50 10.08 5.99
N GLN A 150 2.32 9.09 5.63
CA GLN A 150 2.50 7.88 6.41
C GLN A 150 3.87 7.92 7.07
N ARG A 151 3.95 7.42 8.29
CA ARG A 151 5.20 7.26 9.03
C ARG A 151 5.61 5.79 8.99
N LEU A 152 6.86 5.56 8.65
CA LEU A 152 7.50 4.26 8.58
C LEU A 152 8.58 4.19 9.67
N ASP A 153 8.43 3.25 10.60
CA ASP A 153 9.39 3.01 11.67
C ASP A 153 9.89 1.57 11.60
N LEU A 154 11.19 1.40 11.86
CA LEU A 154 11.81 0.08 11.99
C LEU A 154 12.43 -0.06 13.38
N GLU A 155 11.89 -1.00 14.16
CA GLU A 155 12.44 -1.43 15.43
C GLU A 155 12.87 -2.90 15.31
N LYS A 156 14.19 -3.14 15.28
CA LYS A 156 14.77 -4.46 14.97
C LYS A 156 14.23 -4.98 13.62
N ASP A 157 13.48 -6.07 13.65
CA ASP A 157 12.86 -6.70 12.47
C ASP A 157 11.38 -6.30 12.30
N ARG A 158 10.84 -5.45 13.17
CA ARG A 158 9.45 -5.00 13.14
C ARG A 158 9.34 -3.66 12.44
N LEU A 159 8.70 -3.66 11.29
CA LEU A 159 8.40 -2.46 10.50
C LEU A 159 6.94 -2.08 10.72
N SER A 160 6.68 -0.86 11.16
CA SER A 160 5.33 -0.33 11.34
C SER A 160 5.04 0.81 10.36
N VAL A 161 3.87 0.75 9.72
CA VAL A 161 3.31 1.84 8.92
C VAL A 161 2.18 2.47 9.73
N SER A 162 2.31 3.77 10.01
CA SER A 162 1.39 4.51 10.87
C SER A 162 0.89 5.78 10.16
N MET A 163 -0.30 6.24 10.52
CA MET A 163 -0.87 7.50 10.01
C MET A 163 -1.72 8.17 11.09
N ILE A 164 -1.95 9.48 10.95
CA ILE A 164 -2.88 10.18 11.86
C ILE A 164 -4.29 9.85 11.40
N MET A 165 -5.10 9.31 12.30
CA MET A 165 -6.49 8.99 11.98
C MET A 165 -7.38 10.22 12.12
N PRO A 166 -8.36 10.37 11.22
CA PRO A 166 -9.39 11.39 11.32
C PRO A 166 -10.29 11.09 12.52
N GLN A 167 -10.10 11.84 13.60
CA GLN A 167 -11.01 11.85 14.74
C GLN A 167 -11.23 13.28 15.22
N ASP A 168 -12.47 13.76 15.18
CA ASP A 168 -12.86 15.14 15.49
C ASP A 168 -12.39 15.61 16.87
N SER A 169 -12.47 14.73 17.86
CA SER A 169 -12.04 15.02 19.24
C SER A 169 -10.52 15.11 19.33
N LEU A 170 -9.78 14.20 18.67
CA LEU A 170 -8.32 14.18 18.67
C LEU A 170 -7.72 15.33 17.89
N PHE A 171 -8.32 15.72 16.75
CA PHE A 171 -7.83 16.82 15.93
C PHE A 171 -7.72 18.13 16.73
N LYS A 172 -8.71 18.42 17.58
CA LYS A 172 -8.69 19.61 18.45
C LYS A 172 -7.54 19.55 19.47
N LEU A 173 -7.20 18.36 19.95
CA LEU A 173 -6.13 18.12 20.92
C LEU A 173 -4.74 18.04 20.30
N LEU A 174 -4.63 17.89 18.97
CA LEU A 174 -3.32 17.86 18.32
C LEU A 174 -2.55 19.16 18.59
N PRO A 175 -1.28 19.07 19.01
CA PRO A 175 -0.44 20.20 19.37
C PRO A 175 0.13 20.88 18.10
N VAL A 176 -0.75 21.26 17.18
CA VAL A 176 -0.44 21.92 15.92
C VAL A 176 -1.22 23.24 15.89
N GLN A 177 -0.50 24.35 15.76
CA GLN A 177 -1.09 25.69 15.69
C GLN A 177 -1.81 25.93 14.36
N GLU A 178 -1.14 25.63 13.24
CA GLU A 178 -1.71 25.83 11.91
C GLU A 178 -2.49 24.57 11.49
N LYS A 179 -3.79 24.57 11.81
CA LYS A 179 -4.72 23.51 11.45
C LYS A 179 -6.08 24.06 11.01
N VAL A 180 -6.65 23.50 9.95
CA VAL A 180 -7.90 23.95 9.33
C VAL A 180 -8.86 22.77 9.18
N THR A 181 -10.16 23.02 9.37
CA THR A 181 -11.23 22.05 9.12
C THR A 181 -11.92 22.41 7.81
N LEU A 182 -11.86 21.50 6.83
CA LEU A 182 -12.57 21.64 5.57
C LEU A 182 -13.95 20.98 5.66
N LYS A 183 -14.95 21.69 5.16
CA LYS A 183 -16.33 21.22 5.10
C LYS A 183 -16.85 21.21 3.68
N ASN A 184 -17.79 20.31 3.37
CA ASN A 184 -18.55 20.35 2.13
C ASN A 184 -19.67 21.41 2.19
N ASP A 185 -20.40 21.59 1.08
CA ASP A 185 -21.50 22.56 0.97
C ASP A 185 -22.65 22.27 1.96
N SER A 186 -22.79 21.01 2.39
CA SER A 186 -23.74 20.56 3.41
C SER A 186 -23.26 20.84 4.85
N GLY A 187 -22.05 21.37 5.03
CA GLY A 187 -21.46 21.68 6.32
C GLY A 187 -20.79 20.50 7.05
N GLU A 188 -20.74 19.33 6.42
CA GLU A 188 -20.08 18.12 6.96
C GLU A 188 -18.57 18.25 6.82
N ILE A 189 -17.83 17.82 7.85
CA ILE A 189 -16.37 17.86 7.82
C ILE A 189 -15.89 16.75 6.89
N ILE A 190 -15.04 17.12 5.93
CA ILE A 190 -14.46 16.20 4.95
C ILE A 190 -12.95 16.04 5.12
N SER A 191 -12.26 17.01 5.74
CA SER A 191 -10.82 16.93 5.95
C SER A 191 -10.33 17.83 7.08
N TYR A 192 -9.30 17.35 7.74
CA TYR A 192 -8.49 18.03 8.74
C TYR A 192 -7.12 18.34 8.15
N GLN A 193 -6.88 19.59 7.79
CA GLN A 193 -5.60 20.03 7.23
C GLN A 193 -4.64 20.48 8.33
N LEU A 194 -3.41 19.97 8.28
CA LEU A 194 -2.34 20.26 9.23
C LEU A 194 -1.14 20.86 8.51
N LYS A 195 -0.47 21.81 9.18
CA LYS A 195 0.87 22.26 8.78
C LYS A 195 1.76 22.37 10.02
N PRO A 196 2.17 21.23 10.58
CA PRO A 196 3.00 21.24 11.76
C PRO A 196 4.40 21.74 11.43
N THR A 197 4.92 22.62 12.27
CA THR A 197 6.36 22.87 12.32
C THR A 197 7.11 21.60 12.68
N ARG A 198 8.41 21.54 12.41
CA ARG A 198 9.26 20.41 12.81
C ARG A 198 9.15 20.06 14.31
N LYS A 199 9.00 21.06 15.19
CA LYS A 199 8.85 20.85 16.64
C LYS A 199 7.49 20.24 16.98
N GLU A 200 6.42 20.71 16.34
CA GLU A 200 5.08 20.17 16.51
C GLU A 200 4.99 18.74 15.96
N LEU A 201 5.60 18.45 14.81
CA LEU A 201 5.67 17.08 14.28
C LEU A 201 6.40 16.13 15.25
N GLN A 202 7.50 16.57 15.86
CA GLN A 202 8.16 15.79 16.91
C GLN A 202 7.25 15.54 18.11
N ARG A 203 6.38 16.50 18.45
CA ARG A 203 5.41 16.35 19.52
C ARG A 203 4.30 15.38 19.13
N LEU A 204 3.77 15.45 17.90
CA LEU A 204 2.82 14.47 17.36
C LEU A 204 3.38 13.03 17.45
N ILE A 205 4.66 12.85 17.11
CA ILE A 205 5.35 11.57 17.25
C ILE A 205 5.41 11.12 18.72
N LYS A 206 5.80 12.02 19.62
CA LYS A 206 5.94 11.73 21.06
C LYS A 206 4.60 11.41 21.72
N ASP A 207 3.54 12.09 21.29
CA ASP A 207 2.19 11.94 21.82
C ASP A 207 1.43 10.78 21.13
N ASN A 208 2.12 9.96 20.33
CA ASN A 208 1.56 8.81 19.60
C ASN A 208 0.36 9.15 18.70
N ALA A 209 0.34 10.35 18.11
CA ALA A 209 -0.73 10.77 17.20
C ALA A 209 -0.75 9.98 15.88
N PHE A 210 0.38 9.35 15.51
CA PHE A 210 0.45 8.42 14.39
C PHE A 210 0.05 7.03 14.89
N GLU A 211 -1.18 6.63 14.57
CA GLU A 211 -1.69 5.31 14.92
C GLU A 211 -1.13 4.26 13.96
N GLU A 212 -0.71 3.14 14.52
CA GLU A 212 -0.21 2.00 13.76
C GLU A 212 -1.35 1.34 12.97
N ARG A 213 -1.15 1.18 11.66
CA ARG A 213 -2.13 0.60 10.74
C ARG A 213 -1.69 -0.74 10.20
N GLU A 214 -0.39 -0.88 9.97
CA GLU A 214 0.19 -2.10 9.44
C GLU A 214 1.48 -2.42 10.17
N VAL A 215 1.70 -3.72 10.40
CA VAL A 215 2.93 -4.25 10.98
C VAL A 215 3.43 -5.35 10.06
N TRP A 216 4.73 -5.27 9.76
CA TRP A 216 5.41 -6.17 8.86
C TRP A 216 6.68 -6.68 9.54
N ILE A 217 6.95 -7.99 9.43
CA ILE A 217 8.11 -8.62 10.08
C ILE A 217 9.16 -8.97 9.02
N LYS A 218 10.39 -8.49 9.21
CA LYS A 218 11.50 -8.70 8.28
C LYS A 218 11.80 -10.19 8.16
N GLU A 219 11.91 -10.66 6.93
CA GLU A 219 12.41 -12.00 6.63
C GLU A 219 13.91 -12.06 6.96
N ARG A 220 14.33 -13.13 7.64
CA ARG A 220 15.71 -13.34 8.10
C ARG A 220 16.61 -13.88 7.00
#